data_AF-A0A953KWN0-F1
#
_entry.id   AF-A0A953KWN0-F1
#
_cell.length_a   1.000
_cell.length_b   1.000
_cell.length_c   1.000
_cell.angle_alpha   90.00
_cell.angle_beta   90.00
_cell.angle_gamma   90.00
#
_symmetry.space_group_name_H-M   'P 1'
#
loop_
_entity.id
_entity.type
_entity.pdbx_description
1 polymer ?
#
loop_
_entity_poly.entity_id
_entity_poly.type
_entity_poly.pdbx_seq_one_letter_code
_entity_poly.pdbx_strand_id
1 'polypeptide(L)'
;MRTFLVTRSTLLSVLFSVNLVGACALYKPEIQQGNLITAEQVAQLRPGMSRAQVQGVLGAPLLADIFHANRWDYVYQVQRGGKVVEARKYSLVFDADKLVSFGGDAQPTERDTVGTIN
;
A
#
# COMPACT_ATOMS: atom_id res chain seq x y z
N MET A 1 -35.44 6.75 -56.00
CA MET A 1 -36.08 6.25 -54.76
C MET A 1 -35.31 5.17 -54.00
N ARG A 2 -34.09 4.74 -54.39
CA ARG A 2 -33.35 3.63 -53.74
C ARG A 2 -32.14 4.05 -52.89
N THR A 3 -31.71 5.32 -52.97
CA THR A 3 -30.53 5.85 -52.28
C THR A 3 -30.79 6.44 -50.89
N PHE A 4 -32.05 6.81 -50.57
CA PHE A 4 -32.41 7.42 -49.27
C PHE A 4 -32.55 6.43 -48.10
N LEU A 5 -32.70 5.12 -48.39
CA LEU A 5 -32.87 4.09 -47.36
C LEU A 5 -31.52 3.67 -46.75
N VAL A 6 -30.44 3.72 -47.53
CA VAL A 6 -29.09 3.32 -47.10
C VAL A 6 -28.46 4.38 -46.18
N THR A 7 -28.69 5.67 -46.46
CA THR A 7 -28.14 6.79 -45.68
C THR A 7 -28.77 6.94 -44.29
N ARG A 8 -30.02 6.52 -44.10
CA ARG A 8 -30.67 6.49 -42.78
C ARG A 8 -30.22 5.29 -41.92
N SER A 9 -29.82 4.19 -42.56
CA SER A 9 -29.33 2.98 -41.89
C SER A 9 -27.89 3.15 -41.37
N THR A 10 -27.02 3.83 -42.12
CA THR A 10 -25.64 4.13 -41.68
C THR A 10 -25.55 5.19 -40.59
N LEU A 11 -26.54 6.09 -40.47
CA LEU A 11 -26.56 7.07 -39.37
C LEU A 11 -26.90 6.42 -38.01
N LEU A 12 -27.69 5.34 -38.02
CA LEU A 12 -28.12 4.66 -36.79
C LEU A 12 -27.02 3.76 -36.20
N SER A 13 -26.14 3.20 -37.04
CA SER A 13 -25.00 2.39 -36.59
C SER A 13 -23.87 3.24 -35.96
N VAL A 14 -23.67 4.48 -36.42
CA VAL A 14 -22.68 5.39 -35.83
C VAL A 14 -23.12 5.87 -34.43
N LEU A 15 -24.43 6.10 -34.21
CA LEU A 15 -24.97 6.45 -32.89
C LEU A 15 -24.90 5.30 -31.87
N PHE A 16 -24.96 4.04 -32.33
CA PHE A 16 -24.81 2.86 -31.46
C PHE A 16 -23.36 2.63 -31.02
N SER A 17 -22.39 3.04 -31.85
CA SER A 17 -20.95 2.89 -31.58
C SER A 17 -20.44 3.86 -30.50
N VAL A 18 -21.08 5.04 -30.38
CA VAL A 18 -20.71 6.08 -29.40
C VAL A 18 -21.16 5.76 -27.97
N ASN A 19 -22.21 4.95 -27.81
CA ASN A 19 -22.76 4.62 -26.48
C ASN A 19 -21.95 3.56 -25.71
N LEU A 20 -21.01 2.86 -26.34
CA LEU A 20 -20.19 1.83 -25.67
C LEU A 20 -18.96 2.40 -24.93
N VAL A 21 -18.62 3.68 -25.14
CA VAL A 21 -17.40 4.30 -24.58
C VAL A 21 -17.58 4.80 -23.14
N GLY A 22 -18.82 4.86 -22.64
CA GLY A 22 -19.14 5.39 -21.30
C GLY A 22 -19.09 4.38 -20.15
N ALA A 23 -18.93 3.08 -20.42
CA ALA A 23 -19.09 2.03 -19.41
C ALA A 23 -17.78 1.59 -18.71
N CYS A 24 -16.64 2.14 -19.09
CA CYS A 24 -15.38 1.92 -18.37
C CYS A 24 -15.32 2.83 -17.15
N ALA A 25 -16.16 2.56 -16.15
CA ALA A 25 -15.97 3.10 -14.82
C ALA A 25 -14.58 2.65 -14.35
N LEU A 26 -13.63 3.58 -14.32
CA LEU A 26 -12.23 3.32 -14.03
C LEU A 26 -12.11 2.91 -12.55
N TYR A 27 -12.22 1.61 -12.28
CA TYR A 27 -11.99 1.05 -10.95
C TYR A 27 -10.51 1.24 -10.62
N LYS A 28 -10.23 2.08 -9.62
CA LYS A 28 -8.89 2.23 -9.07
C LYS A 28 -8.75 1.21 -7.95
N PRO A 29 -7.89 0.19 -8.10
CA PRO A 29 -7.68 -0.78 -7.03
C PRO A 29 -7.14 -0.09 -5.78
N GLU A 30 -7.41 -0.70 -4.63
CA GLU A 30 -6.73 -0.35 -3.40
C GLU A 30 -5.25 -0.78 -3.50
N ILE A 31 -4.35 0.12 -3.13
CA ILE A 31 -2.91 -0.12 -3.17
C ILE A 31 -2.40 -0.03 -1.74
N GLN A 32 -1.81 -1.11 -1.26
CA GLN A 32 -1.08 -1.14 0.00
C GLN A 32 0.41 -0.96 -0.29
N GLN A 33 1.07 -0.01 0.35
CA GLN A 33 2.46 0.37 0.10
C GLN A 33 3.26 0.38 1.40
N GLY A 34 4.50 -0.13 1.32
CA GLY A 34 5.46 -0.09 2.42
C GLY A 34 5.52 -1.38 3.25
N ASN A 35 6.14 -1.29 4.43
CA ASN A 35 6.33 -2.44 5.32
C ASN A 35 5.18 -2.49 6.34
N LEU A 36 4.27 -3.44 6.17
CA LEU A 36 3.29 -3.75 7.20
C LEU A 36 3.97 -4.52 8.33
N ILE A 37 3.88 -4.00 9.55
CA ILE A 37 4.32 -4.69 10.76
C ILE A 37 3.11 -4.93 11.66
N THR A 38 3.11 -6.04 12.40
CA THR A 38 2.02 -6.39 13.31
C THR A 38 2.37 -6.10 14.76
N ALA A 39 1.35 -6.00 15.60
CA ALA A 39 1.52 -5.83 17.05
C ALA A 39 2.33 -6.98 17.67
N GLU A 40 2.16 -8.21 17.16
CA GLU A 40 2.88 -9.40 17.58
C GLU A 40 4.38 -9.30 17.25
N GLN A 41 4.73 -8.83 16.06
CA GLN A 41 6.12 -8.61 15.69
C GLN A 41 6.75 -7.50 16.54
N VAL A 42 6.01 -6.43 16.81
CA VAL A 42 6.47 -5.35 17.70
C VAL A 42 6.68 -5.86 19.13
N ALA A 43 5.80 -6.73 19.63
CA ALA A 43 5.91 -7.31 20.97
C ALA A 43 7.15 -8.20 21.14
N GLN A 44 7.71 -8.72 20.05
CA GLN A 44 8.95 -9.49 20.07
C GLN A 44 10.20 -8.61 20.19
N LEU A 45 10.11 -7.31 19.87
CA LEU A 45 11.23 -6.38 19.94
C LEU A 45 11.68 -6.16 21.38
N ARG A 46 12.99 -6.14 21.58
CA ARG A 46 13.60 -5.87 22.88
C ARG A 46 14.80 -4.92 22.72
N PRO A 47 15.00 -3.97 23.64
CA PRO A 47 16.22 -3.19 23.67
C PRO A 47 17.45 -4.13 23.75
N GLY A 48 18.52 -3.79 23.04
CA GLY A 48 19.75 -4.55 22.95
C GLY A 48 19.83 -5.54 21.77
N MET A 49 18.74 -5.77 21.04
CA MET A 49 18.75 -6.60 19.82
C MET A 49 19.65 -6.00 18.74
N SER A 50 20.37 -6.85 17.99
CA SER A 50 21.15 -6.39 16.84
C SER A 50 20.26 -6.06 15.64
N ARG A 51 20.77 -5.26 14.70
CA ARG A 51 20.06 -4.95 13.44
C ARG A 51 19.61 -6.21 12.69
N ALA A 52 20.47 -7.23 12.64
CA ALA A 52 20.14 -8.50 11.98
C ALA A 52 18.99 -9.25 12.69
N GLN A 53 18.96 -9.24 14.03
CA GLN A 53 17.87 -9.85 14.79
C GLN A 53 16.55 -9.11 14.56
N VAL A 54 16.59 -7.78 14.57
CA VAL A 54 15.41 -6.95 14.28
C VAL A 54 14.89 -7.22 12.86
N GLN A 55 15.78 -7.33 11.86
CA GLN A 55 15.40 -7.70 10.50
C GLN A 55 14.79 -9.10 10.40
N GLY A 56 15.21 -10.04 11.24
CA GLY A 56 14.59 -11.37 11.33
C GLY A 56 13.15 -11.32 11.84
N VAL A 57 12.79 -10.32 12.65
CA VAL A 57 11.45 -10.15 13.24
C VAL A 57 10.54 -9.31 12.35
N LEU A 58 10.99 -8.10 11.98
CA LEU A 58 10.18 -7.12 11.24
C LEU A 58 10.38 -7.16 9.72
N GLY A 59 11.39 -7.89 9.24
CA GLY A 59 11.87 -7.80 7.87
C GLY A 59 12.81 -6.62 7.63
N ALA A 60 13.35 -6.56 6.41
CA ALA A 60 14.21 -5.46 5.98
C ALA A 60 13.39 -4.17 5.80
N PRO A 61 13.83 -3.03 6.37
CA PRO A 61 13.17 -1.75 6.13
C PRO A 61 13.32 -1.39 4.64
N LEU A 62 12.25 -0.88 4.02
CA LEU A 62 12.29 -0.43 2.61
C LEU A 62 13.23 0.76 2.42
N LEU A 63 13.45 1.56 3.48
CA LEU A 63 14.40 2.66 3.51
C LEU A 63 15.36 2.51 4.69
N ALA A 64 16.59 2.09 4.41
CA ALA A 64 17.72 2.31 5.30
C ALA A 64 18.42 3.60 4.87
N ASP A 65 18.26 4.68 5.63
CA ASP A 65 18.93 5.94 5.34
C ASP A 65 20.45 5.79 5.56
N ILE A 66 21.21 5.99 4.50
CA ILE A 66 22.69 5.96 4.50
C ILE A 66 23.28 7.10 5.34
N PHE A 67 22.54 8.19 5.55
CA PHE A 67 22.97 9.33 6.36
C PHE A 67 22.56 9.20 7.83
N HIS A 68 21.47 8.48 8.12
CA HIS A 68 21.01 8.17 9.47
C HIS A 68 21.00 6.66 9.69
N ALA A 69 22.17 6.04 9.57
CA ALA A 69 22.33 4.59 9.74
C ALA A 69 21.75 4.08 11.08
N ASN A 70 21.60 4.96 12.07
CA ASN A 70 21.10 4.69 13.40
C ASN A 70 19.58 4.73 13.55
N ARG A 71 18.80 4.95 12.48
CA ARG A 71 17.34 5.02 12.57
C ARG A 71 16.67 4.32 11.39
N TRP A 72 15.75 3.41 11.68
CA TRP A 72 14.94 2.73 10.68
C TRP A 72 13.48 3.15 10.80
N ASP A 73 12.87 3.41 9.66
CA ASP A 73 11.45 3.77 9.57
C ASP A 73 10.69 2.72 8.77
N TYR A 74 9.70 2.12 9.42
CA TYR A 74 8.70 1.27 8.81
C TYR A 74 7.48 2.16 8.54
N VAL A 75 7.23 2.45 7.27
CA VAL A 75 6.08 3.24 6.83
C VAL A 75 5.14 2.31 6.08
N TYR A 76 3.87 2.31 6.45
CA TYR A 76 2.81 1.58 5.79
C TYR A 76 1.70 2.55 5.40
N GLN A 77 1.26 2.51 4.15
CA GLN A 77 0.20 3.36 3.65
C GLN A 77 -0.79 2.55 2.80
N VAL A 78 -2.08 2.79 3.01
CA VAL A 78 -3.14 2.27 2.15
C VAL A 78 -3.72 3.42 1.36
N GLN A 79 -3.77 3.26 0.04
CA GLN A 79 -4.36 4.21 -0.88
C GLN A 79 -5.57 3.61 -1.56
N ARG A 80 -6.72 4.28 -1.47
CA ARG A 80 -7.95 3.90 -2.18
C ARG A 80 -8.39 5.04 -3.08
N GLY A 81 -8.57 4.76 -4.37
CA GLY A 81 -8.97 5.79 -5.34
C GLY A 81 -7.95 6.90 -5.58
N GLY A 82 -6.69 6.70 -5.18
CA GLY A 82 -5.64 7.73 -5.22
C GLY A 82 -5.62 8.68 -4.03
N LYS A 83 -6.38 8.37 -2.97
CA LYS A 83 -6.31 9.06 -1.68
C LYS A 83 -5.72 8.13 -0.63
N VAL A 84 -4.84 8.64 0.21
CA VAL A 84 -4.33 7.91 1.38
C VAL A 84 -5.49 7.77 2.37
N VAL A 85 -5.91 6.54 2.63
CA VAL A 85 -6.97 6.22 3.60
C VAL A 85 -6.40 5.79 4.94
N GLU A 86 -5.18 5.26 4.94
CA GLU A 86 -4.46 4.89 6.15
C GLU A 86 -2.97 5.14 5.96
N ALA A 87 -2.33 5.66 7.01
CA ALA A 87 -0.89 5.80 7.09
C ALA A 87 -0.45 5.47 8.51
N ARG A 88 0.52 4.56 8.63
CA ARG A 88 1.12 4.16 9.90
C ARG A 88 2.63 4.26 9.78
N LYS A 89 3.27 4.79 10.80
CA LYS A 89 4.72 4.90 10.89
C LYS A 89 5.22 4.30 12.19
N TYR A 90 6.29 3.52 12.10
CA TYR A 90 6.98 2.96 13.24
C TYR A 90 8.48 3.17 13.09
N SER A 91 9.10 3.75 14.10
CA SER A 91 10.51 4.14 14.09
C SER A 91 11.31 3.32 15.09
N LEU A 92 12.46 2.85 14.66
CA LEU A 92 13.45 2.17 15.50
C LEU A 92 14.72 3.01 15.52
N VAL A 93 15.31 3.14 16.71
CA VAL A 93 16.55 3.86 16.94
C VAL A 93 17.60 2.87 17.43
N PHE A 94 18.78 2.93 16.82
CA PHE A 94 19.91 2.07 17.09
C PHE A 94 21.09 2.91 17.59
N ASP A 95 21.84 2.36 18.55
CA ASP A 95 23.13 2.87 18.96
C ASP A 95 24.15 1.73 18.94
N ALA A 96 25.32 1.98 18.36
CA ALA A 96 26.39 0.98 18.22
C ALA A 96 25.89 -0.43 17.77
N ASP A 97 25.02 -0.45 16.75
CA ASP A 97 24.38 -1.66 16.18
C ASP A 97 23.31 -2.36 17.06
N LYS A 98 22.91 -1.74 18.19
CA LYS A 98 21.90 -2.28 19.10
C LYS A 98 20.65 -1.41 19.14
N LEU A 99 19.49 -2.05 19.19
CA LEU A 99 18.20 -1.37 19.33
C LEU A 99 18.13 -0.69 20.72
N VAL A 100 17.98 0.63 20.75
CA VAL A 100 17.88 1.38 22.01
C VAL A 100 16.46 1.81 22.32
N SER A 101 15.70 2.16 21.28
CA SER A 101 14.33 2.65 21.42
C SER A 101 13.53 2.32 20.18
N PHE A 102 12.23 2.11 20.35
CA PHE A 102 11.30 1.88 19.27
C PHE A 102 9.92 2.44 19.66
N GLY A 103 9.19 2.93 18.67
CA GLY A 103 7.86 3.48 18.89
C GLY A 103 7.27 4.10 17.64
N GLY A 104 5.97 4.37 17.69
CA GLY A 104 5.22 4.93 16.58
C GLY A 104 3.73 4.71 16.77
N ASP A 105 3.02 4.63 15.66
CA ASP A 105 1.58 4.43 15.65
C ASP A 105 1.22 3.01 16.13
N ALA A 106 -0.03 2.84 16.59
CA ALA A 106 -0.56 1.53 16.94
C ALA A 106 -0.56 0.60 15.72
N GLN A 107 -0.03 -0.61 15.89
CA GLN A 107 0.09 -1.59 14.82
C GLN A 107 -1.11 -2.55 14.82
N PRO A 108 -1.55 -3.01 13.65
CA PRO A 108 -2.64 -3.97 13.53
C PRO A 108 -2.23 -5.32 14.11
N THR A 109 -3.22 -6.09 14.55
CA THR A 109 -3.02 -7.48 14.95
C THR A 109 -2.88 -8.34 13.70
N GLU A 110 -2.17 -9.47 13.75
CA GLU A 110 -2.11 -10.43 12.63
C GLU A 110 -3.50 -10.83 12.11
N ARG A 111 -4.48 -10.96 13.02
CA ARG A 111 -5.88 -11.27 12.67
C ARG A 111 -6.53 -10.22 11.77
N ASP A 112 -6.22 -8.94 11.99
CA ASP A 112 -6.79 -7.83 11.24
C ASP A 112 -6.19 -7.76 9.83
N THR A 113 -4.90 -8.10 9.73
CA THR A 113 -4.18 -8.17 8.46
C THR A 113 -4.72 -9.29 7.56
N VAL A 114 -4.97 -10.48 8.12
CA VAL A 114 -5.45 -11.64 7.36
C VAL A 114 -6.88 -11.45 6.84
N GLY A 115 -7.73 -10.71 7.57
CA GLY A 115 -9.10 -10.42 7.14
C GLY A 115 -9.23 -9.48 5.93
N THR A 116 -8.14 -8.82 5.52
CA THR A 116 -8.13 -7.89 4.37
C THR A 116 -7.80 -8.60 3.05
N ILE A 117 -7.35 -9.86 3.08
CA ILE A 117 -6.82 -10.59 1.91
C ILE A 117 -7.86 -11.52 1.26
N ASN A 118 -9.12 -11.51 1.71
CA ASN A 118 -10.21 -12.33 1.16
C ASN A 118 -11.46 -11.51 0.88
#